data_AF-A0A249P5R8-F1
#
_entry.id   AF-A0A249P5R8-F1
#
_cell.length_a   1.000
_cell.length_b   1.000
_cell.length_c   1.000
_cell.angle_alpha   90.00
_cell.angle_beta   90.00
_cell.angle_gamma   90.00
#
_symmetry.space_group_name_H-M   'P 1'
#
loop_
_entity.id
_entity.type
_entity.pdbx_description
1 polymer ?
#
loop_
_entity_poly.entity_id
_entity_poly.type
_entity_poly.pdbx_seq_one_letter_code
_entity_poly.pdbx_strand_id
1 'polypeptide(L)' 'MTIIETAKMNGIDPQAYLADVLDRIHDHKINRLDELLPWNWAPVAIICAEAA' A
#
# COMPACT_ATOMS: atom_id res chain seq x y z
N MET A 1 -1.43 -17.87 0.29
CA MET A 1 -1.77 -16.56 0.88
C MET A 1 -1.32 -15.49 -0.07
N THR A 2 -2.26 -14.68 -0.55
CA THR A 2 -1.99 -13.52 -1.40
C THR A 2 -1.88 -12.24 -0.56
N ILE A 3 -1.15 -11.23 -1.04
CA ILE A 3 -1.08 -9.91 -0.39
C ILE A 3 -2.46 -9.25 -0.24
N ILE A 4 -3.39 -9.58 -1.15
CA ILE A 4 -4.79 -9.13 -1.14
C ILE A 4 -5.52 -9.72 0.07
N GLU A 5 -5.38 -11.02 0.33
CA GLU A 5 -5.97 -11.65 1.51
C GLU A 5 -5.39 -11.06 2.81
N THR A 6 -4.08 -10.81 2.85
CA THR A 6 -3.44 -10.15 3.99
C THR A 6 -3.94 -8.72 4.20
N ALA A 7 -4.15 -7.94 3.13
CA ALA A 7 -4.74 -6.61 3.21
C ALA A 7 -6.15 -6.65 3.80
N LYS A 8 -7.00 -7.58 3.33
CA LYS A 8 -8.36 -7.78 3.87
C LYS A 8 -8.34 -8.16 5.36
N MET A 9 -7.40 -8.99 5.78
CA MET A 9 -7.22 -9.36 7.18
C MET A 9 -6.74 -8.19 8.05
N ASN A 10 -6.03 -7.22 7.48
CA ASN A 10 -5.62 -5.98 8.17
C ASN A 10 -6.70 -4.89 8.15
N GLY A 11 -7.90 -5.16 7.60
CA GLY A 11 -8.96 -4.15 7.47
C GLY A 11 -8.67 -3.09 6.41
N ILE A 12 -7.74 -3.37 5.49
CA ILE A 12 -7.37 -2.49 4.40
C ILE A 12 -8.21 -2.82 3.17
N ASP A 13 -8.70 -1.78 2.49
CA ASP A 13 -9.38 -1.91 1.21
C ASP A 13 -8.45 -2.50 0.15
N PRO A 14 -8.68 -3.75 -0.32
CA PRO A 14 -7.76 -4.43 -1.21
C PRO A 14 -7.65 -3.74 -2.58
N GLN A 15 -8.72 -3.08 -3.03
CA GLN A 15 -8.71 -2.33 -4.29
C GLN A 15 -7.87 -1.05 -4.18
N ALA A 16 -8.02 -0.30 -3.08
CA ALA A 16 -7.24 0.92 -2.84
C ALA A 16 -5.75 0.59 -2.64
N TYR A 17 -5.47 -0.45 -1.85
CA TYR A 17 -4.12 -0.98 -1.65
C TYR A 17 -3.48 -1.39 -2.96
N LEU A 18 -4.16 -2.22 -3.76
CA LEU A 18 -3.60 -2.69 -5.02
C LEU A 18 -3.36 -1.55 -6.01
N ALA A 19 -4.26 -0.57 -6.10
CA ALA A 19 -4.08 0.58 -6.98
C ALA A 19 -2.86 1.42 -6.58
N ASP A 20 -2.70 1.74 -5.29
CA ASP A 20 -1.57 2.52 -4.76
C ASP A 20 -0.24 1.76 -4.90
N VAL A 21 -0.25 0.44 -4.64
CA VAL A 21 0.92 -0.42 -4.84
C VAL A 21 1.31 -0.52 -6.32
N LEU A 22 0.34 -0.71 -7.23
CA LEU A 22 0.63 -0.80 -8.67
C LEU A 22 1.13 0.54 -9.26
N ASP A 23 0.66 1.67 -8.74
CA ASP A 23 1.17 2.99 -9.12
C ASP A 23 2.60 3.20 -8.59
N ARG A 24 2.84 2.90 -7.31
CA ARG A 24 4.14 3.08 -6.66
C ARG A 24 5.19 2.09 -7.16
N ILE A 25 4.84 0.83 -7.42
CA ILE A 25 5.80 -0.22 -7.80
C ILE A 25 6.52 0.08 -9.13
N HIS A 26 5.93 0.93 -9.97
CA HIS A 26 6.56 1.38 -11.20
C HIS A 26 7.78 2.27 -10.96
N ASP A 27 7.78 3.04 -9.86
CA ASP A 27 8.86 3.96 -9.47
C ASP A 27 9.70 3.38 -8.30
N HIS A 28 9.17 2.39 -7.57
CA HIS A 28 9.81 1.84 -6.38
C HIS A 28 10.77 0.67 -6.68
N LYS A 29 11.94 0.68 -6.04
CA LYS A 29 12.88 -0.45 -6.11
C LYS A 29 12.32 -1.66 -5.35
N ILE A 30 12.51 -2.86 -5.92
CA ILE A 30 12.04 -4.14 -5.37
C ILE A 30 12.52 -4.41 -3.93
N ASN A 31 13.66 -3.85 -3.53
CA ASN A 31 14.22 -3.93 -2.18
C ASN A 31 13.47 -3.10 -1.12
N ARG A 32 12.47 -2.31 -1.52
CA ARG A 32 11.60 -1.54 -0.61
C ARG A 32 10.14 -1.98 -0.70
N LEU A 33 9.88 -3.14 -1.31
CA LEU A 33 8.54 -3.73 -1.34
C LEU A 33 8.01 -4.00 0.07
N ASP A 34 8.89 -4.21 1.04
CA ASP A 34 8.56 -4.34 2.45
C ASP A 34 7.80 -3.13 3.01
N GLU A 35 8.04 -1.93 2.48
CA GLU A 35 7.32 -0.71 2.88
C GLU A 35 5.90 -0.67 2.30
N LEU A 36 5.66 -1.39 1.21
CA LEU A 36 4.37 -1.52 0.55
C LEU A 36 3.57 -2.71 1.10
N LEU A 37 4.06 -3.45 2.09
CA LEU A 37 3.32 -4.54 2.70
C LEU A 37 2.12 -4.01 3.47
N PRO A 38 1.00 -4.75 3.55
CA PRO A 38 -0.25 -4.23 4.07
C PRO A 38 -0.15 -3.72 5.51
N TRP A 39 0.75 -4.23 6.34
CA TRP A 39 0.98 -3.72 7.70
C TRP A 39 1.78 -2.41 7.75
N ASN A 40 2.54 -2.07 6.70
CA ASN A 40 3.38 -0.88 6.62
C ASN A 40 2.89 0.13 5.56
N TRP A 41 1.79 -0.21 4.88
CA TRP A 41 1.26 0.58 3.79
C TRP A 41 0.54 1.83 4.31
N ALA A 42 1.13 3.00 4.00
CA ALA A 42 0.51 4.30 4.21
C ALA A 42 -0.03 4.81 2.86
N PRO A 43 -1.36 4.90 2.68
CA PRO A 43 -1.93 5.43 1.45
C PRO A 43 -1.45 6.86 1.22
N VAL A 44 -1.06 7.18 -0.02
CA VAL A 44 -0.55 8.52 -0.38
C VAL A 44 -1.54 9.64 0.00
N ALA A 45 -2.84 9.32 -0.01
CA ALA A 45 -3.91 10.22 0.40
C ALA A 45 -3.82 10.67 1.87
N ILE A 46 -3.31 9.82 2.78
CA ILE A 46 -3.12 10.19 4.19
C ILE A 46 -1.95 11.18 4.33
N ILE A 47 -0.88 10.99 3.56
CA ILE A 47 0.32 11.83 3.64
C ILE A 47 0.03 13.24 3.07
N CYS A 48 -0.85 13.34 2.07
CA CYS A 48 -1.32 14.64 1.56
C CYS A 48 -2.33 15.35 2.48
N ALA A 49 -3.02 14.64 3.38
CA ALA A 49 -4.00 15.23 4.29
C ALA A 49 -3.36 15.88 5.54
N GLU A 50 -2.12 15.54 5.89
CA GLU A 50 -1.41 16.09 7.06
C GLU A 50 -0.51 17.30 6.70
N ALA A 51 -0.66 17.87 5.51
CA ALA A 51 0.08 19.06 5.06
C ALA A 51 -0.80 20.32 4.89
N ALA A 52 -2.05 20.32 5.38
CA ALA A 52 -2.99 21.45 5.29
C ALA A 52 -3.30 22.06 6.66
#